data_AF-L1JQG2-F1
#
_entry.id   AF-L1JQG2-F1
#
_cell.length_a   1.000
_cell.length_b   1.000
_cell.length_c   1.000
_cell.angle_alpha   90.00
_cell.angle_beta   90.00
_cell.angle_gamma   90.00
#
_symmetry.space_group_name_H-M   'P 1'
#
loop_
_entity.id
_entity.type
_entity.pdbx_description
1 polymer ?
#
loop_
_entity_poly.entity_id
_entity_poly.type
_entity_poly.pdbx_seq_one_letter_code
_entity_poly.pdbx_strand_id
1 'polypeptide(L)'
;MATTRPPPSQKLNPLAVAKGQRFICELTGKQASIIVYFYGVPYYYYDRTTLELDWNGIKSKIAQMLVPLRQPPSVFPTVEEREKQEASVRKSKLALIELCRMEATKYLVHGDFELSIPGAVQALRFSLDIYGSGKIELVPCYLLLAEANLGLGRHKQAEEYLSLANWSILKNPDCSNRTKSQLYRNFGKLYASQLQLQLQLQLQLLLRIPFVLLTLPHLFTSLLLLLSSSNPLAGLSHHVDWQGKHDEALRQLANDVYFSSLQVGPEHMETAGGYYFLATVFYLQKRIDCALAMCDKVVEIWLKHVQEGAEPPEQLVESQLMDGLQTLTKIVALREETMGPDHITTGEALFTVSLLYAYAQDNQRALQLMEKAYSIYFWELGEDSLRTIEVAESIRSLGGTPQSEPTEMPAHLRSFENRGWGLHPQDSVLELTN
;
A
#
# COMPACT_ATOMS: atom_id res chain seq x y z
N MET A 1 19.63 12.10 4.60
CA MET A 1 20.33 11.64 5.83
C MET A 1 21.74 11.25 5.45
N ALA A 2 22.76 11.79 6.12
CA ALA A 2 24.15 11.43 5.82
C ALA A 2 24.35 9.93 6.06
N THR A 3 24.53 9.17 4.98
CA THR A 3 24.80 7.73 5.02
C THR A 3 26.17 7.53 5.65
N THR A 4 26.21 7.30 6.96
CA THR A 4 27.42 6.80 7.63
C THR A 4 27.71 5.43 7.03
N ARG A 5 28.92 5.25 6.49
CA ARG A 5 29.32 3.95 5.92
C ARG A 5 29.27 2.88 7.01
N PRO A 6 28.83 1.65 6.69
CA PRO A 6 28.88 0.56 7.67
C PRO A 6 30.34 0.31 8.09
N PRO A 7 30.56 -0.15 9.33
CA PRO A 7 31.89 -0.49 9.82
C PRO A 7 32.53 -1.61 8.97
N PRO A 8 33.88 -1.70 8.99
CA PRO A 8 34.60 -2.66 8.18
C PRO A 8 34.22 -4.09 8.55
N SER A 9 34.03 -4.91 7.52
CA SER A 9 33.60 -6.30 7.64
C SER A 9 34.74 -7.27 7.34
N GLN A 10 34.81 -8.39 8.07
CA GLN A 10 35.82 -9.43 7.88
C GLN A 10 35.18 -10.71 7.33
N LYS A 11 35.89 -11.45 6.47
CA LYS A 11 35.44 -12.76 6.02
C LYS A 11 35.47 -13.75 7.17
N LEU A 12 34.38 -14.47 7.36
CA LEU A 12 34.26 -15.48 8.40
C LEU A 12 35.07 -16.73 8.01
N ASN A 13 35.91 -17.22 8.92
CA ASN A 13 36.59 -18.50 8.73
C ASN A 13 35.65 -19.65 9.16
N PRO A 14 35.19 -20.52 8.24
CA PRO A 14 34.27 -21.61 8.57
C PRO A 14 34.89 -22.67 9.50
N LEU A 15 36.22 -22.69 9.67
CA LEU A 15 36.92 -23.59 10.59
C LEU A 15 36.92 -23.09 12.05
N ALA A 16 36.53 -21.85 12.30
CA ALA A 16 36.48 -21.27 13.65
C ALA A 16 35.24 -21.71 14.45
N VAL A 17 34.34 -22.50 13.85
CA VAL A 17 33.08 -22.92 14.47
C VAL A 17 33.23 -24.28 15.15
N ALA A 18 32.71 -24.42 16.36
CA ALA A 18 32.64 -25.71 17.04
C ALA A 18 31.89 -26.74 16.17
N LYS A 19 32.34 -27.98 16.17
CA LYS A 19 31.82 -29.06 15.30
C LYS A 19 30.31 -29.21 15.50
N GLY A 20 29.53 -28.89 14.45
CA GLY A 20 28.05 -28.98 14.45
C GLY A 20 27.31 -27.65 14.62
N GLN A 21 27.98 -26.56 14.98
CA GLN A 21 27.37 -25.22 15.01
C GLN A 21 27.58 -24.49 13.66
N ARG A 22 26.66 -23.60 13.32
CA ARG A 22 26.75 -22.72 12.14
C ARG A 22 26.36 -21.31 12.54
N PHE A 23 27.14 -20.32 12.13
CA PHE A 23 26.75 -18.92 12.27
C PHE A 23 25.65 -18.60 11.25
N ILE A 24 24.55 -18.07 11.74
CA ILE A 24 23.37 -17.68 10.96
C ILE A 24 23.33 -16.17 10.80
N CYS A 25 22.88 -15.72 9.63
CA CYS A 25 22.74 -14.32 9.31
C CYS A 25 21.64 -13.67 10.16
N GLU A 26 21.96 -12.52 10.74
CA GLU A 26 21.06 -11.75 11.59
C GLU A 26 19.84 -11.19 10.84
N LEU A 27 19.89 -11.11 9.51
CA LEU A 27 18.75 -10.65 8.71
C LEU A 27 17.99 -11.80 8.04
N THR A 28 18.71 -12.72 7.40
CA THR A 28 18.10 -13.74 6.52
C THR A 28 17.96 -15.12 7.14
N GLY A 29 18.61 -15.40 8.27
CA GLY A 29 18.68 -16.74 8.86
C GLY A 29 19.49 -17.77 8.05
N LYS A 30 20.04 -17.39 6.89
CA LYS A 30 20.93 -18.23 6.07
C LYS A 30 22.33 -18.32 6.70
N GLN A 31 23.16 -19.26 6.26
CA GLN A 31 24.54 -19.38 6.75
C GLN A 31 25.34 -18.11 6.49
N ALA A 32 25.95 -17.54 7.53
CA ALA A 32 26.73 -16.30 7.41
C ALA A 32 28.10 -16.53 6.77
N SER A 33 28.58 -15.55 6.00
CA SER A 33 29.92 -15.56 5.38
C SER A 33 30.82 -14.42 5.88
N ILE A 34 30.23 -13.39 6.51
CA ILE A 34 30.91 -12.18 6.96
C ILE A 34 30.61 -11.92 8.44
N ILE A 35 31.60 -11.41 9.17
CA ILE A 35 31.47 -10.93 10.54
C ILE A 35 31.79 -9.43 10.62
N VAL A 36 31.02 -8.72 11.44
CA VAL A 36 31.17 -7.28 11.70
C VAL A 36 31.09 -7.03 13.19
N TYR A 37 31.87 -6.08 13.70
CA TYR A 37 31.83 -5.70 15.10
C TYR A 37 31.16 -4.34 15.28
N PHE A 38 30.00 -4.31 15.93
CA PHE A 38 29.36 -3.06 16.37
C PHE A 38 29.67 -2.87 17.86
N TYR A 39 30.39 -1.80 18.21
CA TYR A 39 30.76 -1.49 19.59
C TYR A 39 31.42 -2.68 20.34
N GLY A 40 32.26 -3.44 19.63
CA GLY A 40 32.96 -4.62 20.18
C GLY A 40 32.14 -5.92 20.21
N VAL A 41 30.87 -5.89 19.79
CA VAL A 41 30.00 -7.08 19.75
C VAL A 41 29.96 -7.65 18.32
N PRO A 42 30.15 -8.98 18.13
CA PRO A 42 30.13 -9.60 16.81
C PRO A 42 28.70 -9.77 16.26
N TYR A 43 28.53 -9.51 14.96
CA TYR A 43 27.31 -9.69 14.17
C TYR A 43 27.63 -10.40 12.86
N TYR A 44 26.72 -11.25 12.41
CA TYR A 44 26.94 -12.18 11.32
C TYR A 44 26.00 -11.90 10.14
N TYR A 45 26.57 -11.79 8.94
CA TYR A 45 25.85 -11.46 7.71
C TYR A 45 26.19 -12.43 6.58
N TYR A 46 25.24 -12.59 5.64
CA TYR A 46 25.47 -13.41 4.44
C TYR A 46 26.42 -12.71 3.49
N ASP A 47 26.12 -11.46 3.12
CA ASP A 47 26.89 -10.64 2.19
C ASP A 47 27.02 -9.20 2.68
N ARG A 48 27.92 -8.44 2.04
CA ARG A 48 28.08 -7.01 2.31
C ARG A 48 26.79 -6.21 2.02
N THR A 49 26.01 -6.62 1.04
CA THR A 49 24.71 -6.01 0.73
C THR A 49 23.72 -6.18 1.89
N THR A 50 23.65 -7.36 2.49
CA THR A 50 22.78 -7.61 3.65
C THR A 50 23.20 -6.81 4.88
N LEU A 51 24.50 -6.56 5.05
CA LEU A 51 25.03 -5.67 6.08
C LEU A 51 24.62 -4.21 5.82
N GLU A 52 24.80 -3.73 4.59
CA GLU A 52 24.44 -2.35 4.20
C GLU A 52 22.93 -2.11 4.38
N LEU A 53 22.10 -3.07 4.00
CA LEU A 53 20.66 -3.03 4.22
C LEU A 53 20.30 -2.97 5.71
N ASP A 54 20.85 -3.85 6.54
CA ASP A 54 20.55 -3.86 7.98
C ASP A 54 21.06 -2.59 8.69
N TRP A 55 22.22 -2.07 8.27
CA TRP A 55 22.81 -0.83 8.79
C TRP A 55 21.95 0.40 8.47
N ASN A 56 21.56 0.55 7.20
CA ASN A 56 20.77 1.66 6.73
C ASN A 56 19.32 1.59 7.22
N GLY A 57 18.76 0.38 7.36
CA GLY A 57 17.41 0.17 7.84
C GLY A 57 17.25 0.44 9.34
N ILE A 58 18.07 -0.18 10.19
CA ILE A 58 17.86 -0.08 11.65
C ILE A 58 19.13 -0.09 12.51
N LYS A 59 20.20 -0.79 12.11
CA LYS A 59 21.37 -1.03 12.98
C LYS A 59 22.13 0.22 13.35
N SER A 60 22.21 1.20 12.48
CA SER A 60 22.79 2.52 12.81
C SER A 60 22.12 3.18 14.02
N LYS A 61 20.83 2.93 14.26
CA LYS A 61 20.05 3.50 15.36
C LYS A 61 20.07 2.64 16.61
N ILE A 62 20.02 1.31 16.47
CA ILE A 62 19.86 0.42 17.62
C ILE A 62 21.16 -0.16 18.17
N ALA A 63 22.26 -0.14 17.41
CA ALA A 63 23.48 -0.87 17.77
C ALA A 63 24.03 -0.56 19.18
N GLN A 64 23.95 0.71 19.64
CA GLN A 64 24.38 1.08 21.00
C GLN A 64 23.47 0.47 22.08
N MET A 65 22.17 0.47 21.86
CA MET A 65 21.18 -0.10 22.79
C MET A 65 21.24 -1.63 22.85
N LEU A 66 21.81 -2.28 21.84
CA LEU A 66 21.98 -3.74 21.81
C LEU A 66 23.18 -4.22 22.64
N VAL A 67 24.18 -3.38 22.89
CA VAL A 67 25.40 -3.75 23.63
C VAL A 67 25.07 -4.32 25.03
N PRO A 68 24.32 -3.63 25.90
CA PRO A 68 24.01 -4.15 27.24
C PRO A 68 23.13 -5.39 27.23
N LEU A 69 22.38 -5.64 26.16
CA LEU A 69 21.51 -6.81 26.05
C LEU A 69 22.25 -8.10 25.67
N ARG A 70 23.47 -7.99 25.12
CA ARG A 70 24.29 -9.13 24.69
C ARG A 70 25.44 -9.44 25.66
N GLN A 71 25.76 -8.54 26.58
CA GLN A 71 26.81 -8.76 27.56
C GLN A 71 26.28 -9.61 28.73
N PRO A 72 26.94 -10.73 29.09
CA PRO A 72 26.57 -11.49 30.28
C PRO A 72 26.79 -10.63 31.54
N PRO A 73 25.98 -10.83 32.60
CA PRO A 73 26.21 -10.12 33.86
C PRO A 73 27.61 -10.40 34.40
N SER A 74 28.32 -9.36 34.80
CA SER A 74 29.72 -9.43 35.27
C SER A 74 29.88 -10.02 36.67
N VAL A 75 28.79 -10.13 37.43
CA VAL A 75 28.76 -10.61 38.83
C VAL A 75 27.62 -11.63 38.96
N PHE A 76 27.79 -12.66 39.79
CA PHE A 76 26.70 -13.54 40.20
C PHE A 76 25.67 -12.73 41.01
N PRO A 77 24.53 -12.32 40.43
CA PRO A 77 23.66 -11.39 41.10
C PRO A 77 22.82 -12.13 42.14
N THR A 78 22.39 -11.42 43.18
CA THR A 78 21.35 -11.89 44.10
C THR A 78 20.02 -12.11 43.36
N VAL A 79 19.08 -12.87 43.94
CA VAL A 79 17.79 -13.14 43.30
C VAL A 79 17.05 -11.84 42.96
N GLU A 80 17.03 -10.87 43.88
CA GLU A 80 16.39 -9.56 43.65
C GLU A 80 17.07 -8.73 42.57
N GLU A 81 18.40 -8.77 42.47
CA GLU A 81 19.15 -8.08 41.41
C GLU A 81 18.91 -8.71 40.04
N ARG A 82 18.75 -10.04 39.97
CA ARG A 82 18.37 -10.75 38.74
C ARG A 82 17.00 -10.31 38.27
N GLU A 83 16.01 -10.28 39.16
CA GLU A 83 14.65 -9.84 38.82
C GLU A 83 14.64 -8.39 38.32
N LYS A 84 15.37 -7.49 39.00
CA LYS A 84 15.52 -6.09 38.55
C LYS A 84 16.21 -5.99 37.20
N GLN A 85 17.24 -6.79 36.96
CA GLN A 85 17.96 -6.82 35.70
C GLN A 85 17.08 -7.38 34.57
N GLU A 86 16.36 -8.47 34.80
CA GLU A 86 15.42 -9.07 33.85
C GLU A 86 14.29 -8.10 33.51
N ALA A 87 13.74 -7.39 34.51
CA ALA A 87 12.72 -6.36 34.31
C ALA A 87 13.28 -5.19 33.47
N SER A 88 14.50 -4.75 33.75
CA SER A 88 15.18 -3.70 32.97
C SER A 88 15.41 -4.14 31.53
N VAL A 89 15.94 -5.34 31.31
CA VAL A 89 16.13 -5.95 29.98
C VAL A 89 14.81 -6.06 29.23
N ARG A 90 13.74 -6.51 29.90
CA ARG A 90 12.40 -6.61 29.30
C ARG A 90 11.89 -5.24 28.88
N LYS A 91 12.03 -4.21 29.72
CA LYS A 91 11.65 -2.83 29.39
C LYS A 91 12.44 -2.28 28.21
N SER A 92 13.76 -2.51 28.16
CA SER A 92 14.61 -2.13 27.04
C SER A 92 14.21 -2.83 25.74
N LYS A 93 13.90 -4.13 25.78
CA LYS A 93 13.42 -4.87 24.60
C LYS A 93 12.08 -4.34 24.08
N LEU A 94 11.14 -3.99 24.98
CA LEU A 94 9.86 -3.38 24.58
C LEU A 94 10.06 -2.02 23.88
N ALA A 95 10.94 -1.16 24.42
CA ALA A 95 11.29 0.10 23.78
C ALA A 95 11.94 -0.11 22.40
N LEU A 96 12.79 -1.12 22.26
CA LEU A 96 13.40 -1.48 20.98
C LEU A 96 12.38 -2.01 19.96
N ILE A 97 11.39 -2.78 20.38
CA ILE A 97 10.32 -3.25 19.50
C ILE A 97 9.60 -2.05 18.90
N GLU A 98 9.21 -1.08 19.74
CA GLU A 98 8.46 0.08 19.27
C GLU A 98 9.29 0.93 18.31
N LEU A 99 10.55 1.23 18.65
CA LEU A 99 11.45 1.96 17.76
C LEU A 99 11.66 1.24 16.42
N CYS A 100 11.88 -0.09 16.45
CA CYS A 100 12.05 -0.87 15.23
C CYS A 100 10.78 -0.89 14.36
N ARG A 101 9.60 -0.95 14.97
CA ARG A 101 8.31 -0.88 14.27
C ARG A 101 8.09 0.50 13.64
N MET A 102 8.31 1.58 14.39
CA MET A 102 8.15 2.95 13.91
C MET A 102 9.06 3.25 12.70
N GLU A 103 10.33 2.81 12.77
CA GLU A 103 11.26 2.96 11.64
C GLU A 103 10.84 2.11 10.44
N ALA A 104 10.41 0.86 10.66
CA ALA A 104 9.91 0.02 9.58
C ALA A 104 8.66 0.61 8.90
N THR A 105 7.70 1.14 9.67
CA THR A 105 6.51 1.81 9.12
C THR A 105 6.89 3.06 8.33
N LYS A 106 7.88 3.82 8.81
CA LYS A 106 8.35 5.00 8.10
C LYS A 106 8.85 4.63 6.70
N TYR A 107 9.71 3.63 6.57
CA TYR A 107 10.21 3.19 5.27
C TYR A 107 9.10 2.62 4.37
N LEU A 108 8.08 1.96 4.93
CA LEU A 108 6.91 1.50 4.15
C LEU A 108 6.14 2.65 3.52
N VAL A 109 5.87 3.72 4.28
CA VAL A 109 5.15 4.91 3.78
C VAL A 109 5.94 5.60 2.67
N HIS A 110 7.27 5.60 2.74
CA HIS A 110 8.14 6.17 1.70
C HIS A 110 8.28 5.25 0.47
N GLY A 111 7.82 4.01 0.52
CA GLY A 111 7.97 3.01 -0.55
C GLY A 111 9.31 2.29 -0.57
N ASP A 112 10.18 2.53 0.42
CA ASP A 112 11.49 1.87 0.56
C ASP A 112 11.35 0.50 1.24
N PHE A 113 10.69 -0.44 0.54
CA PHE A 113 10.32 -1.74 1.10
C PHE A 113 11.52 -2.57 1.58
N GLU A 114 12.68 -2.48 0.91
CA GLU A 114 13.88 -3.22 1.31
C GLU A 114 14.46 -2.76 2.66
N LEU A 115 14.38 -1.47 2.96
CA LEU A 115 14.90 -0.88 4.20
C LEU A 115 13.97 -1.10 5.38
N SER A 116 12.68 -1.35 5.13
CA SER A 116 11.69 -1.68 6.16
C SER A 116 11.94 -3.06 6.79
N ILE A 117 12.36 -4.06 5.98
CA ILE A 117 12.50 -5.46 6.41
C ILE A 117 13.43 -5.62 7.63
N PRO A 118 14.65 -5.04 7.67
CA PRO A 118 15.53 -5.15 8.84
C PRO A 118 14.90 -4.71 10.17
N GLY A 119 14.18 -3.58 10.16
CA GLY A 119 13.47 -3.08 11.33
C GLY A 119 12.38 -4.05 11.77
N ALA A 120 11.55 -4.51 10.83
CA ALA A 120 10.44 -5.43 11.12
C ALA A 120 10.92 -6.82 11.58
N VAL A 121 12.00 -7.37 10.99
CA VAL A 121 12.61 -8.65 11.43
C VAL A 121 13.18 -8.52 12.84
N GLN A 122 13.85 -7.40 13.14
CA GLN A 122 14.41 -7.17 14.48
C GLN A 122 13.31 -7.03 15.53
N ALA A 123 12.24 -6.28 15.22
CA ALA A 123 11.05 -6.18 16.07
C ALA A 123 10.44 -7.56 16.32
N LEU A 124 10.24 -8.36 15.28
CA LEU A 124 9.68 -9.71 15.39
C LEU A 124 10.51 -10.61 16.31
N ARG A 125 11.85 -10.56 16.21
CA ARG A 125 12.74 -11.34 17.08
C ARG A 125 12.58 -10.98 18.55
N PHE A 126 12.58 -9.69 18.88
CA PHE A 126 12.36 -9.27 20.26
C PHE A 126 10.95 -9.61 20.75
N SER A 127 9.93 -9.51 19.90
CA SER A 127 8.58 -9.88 20.27
C SER A 127 8.47 -11.39 20.54
N LEU A 128 9.11 -12.23 19.72
CA LEU A 128 9.17 -13.68 19.95
C LEU A 128 9.88 -14.01 21.27
N ASP A 129 10.97 -13.32 21.60
CA ASP A 129 11.69 -13.50 22.88
C ASP A 129 10.82 -13.15 24.09
N ILE A 130 9.97 -12.12 23.99
CA ILE A 130 9.21 -11.57 25.12
C ILE A 130 7.89 -12.30 25.35
N TYR A 131 7.17 -12.61 24.28
CA TYR A 131 5.79 -13.11 24.30
C TYR A 131 5.68 -14.60 23.95
N GLY A 132 6.66 -15.15 23.23
CA GLY A 132 6.57 -16.50 22.67
C GLY A 132 5.71 -16.56 21.39
N SER A 133 5.61 -17.74 20.79
CA SER A 133 4.93 -17.93 19.49
C SER A 133 3.39 -17.95 19.61
N GLY A 134 2.70 -17.35 18.63
CA GLY A 134 1.23 -17.41 18.51
C GLY A 134 0.45 -16.42 19.38
N LYS A 135 1.09 -15.32 19.80
CA LYS A 135 0.48 -14.23 20.55
C LYS A 135 0.08 -13.05 19.64
N ILE A 136 -0.90 -12.25 20.05
CA ILE A 136 -1.45 -11.14 19.24
C ILE A 136 -0.40 -10.06 19.00
N GLU A 137 0.50 -9.85 19.96
CA GLU A 137 1.56 -8.83 19.92
C GLU A 137 2.56 -9.06 18.78
N LEU A 138 2.59 -10.28 18.19
CA LEU A 138 3.38 -10.59 17.01
C LEU A 138 2.74 -10.11 15.71
N VAL A 139 1.40 -9.98 15.67
CA VAL A 139 0.64 -9.69 14.45
C VAL A 139 1.11 -8.41 13.75
N PRO A 140 1.34 -7.27 14.44
CA PRO A 140 1.85 -6.08 13.78
C PRO A 140 3.20 -6.30 13.08
N CYS A 141 4.09 -7.10 13.66
CA CYS A 141 5.39 -7.40 13.03
C CYS A 141 5.23 -8.27 11.78
N TYR A 142 4.31 -9.25 11.81
CA TYR A 142 3.99 -10.07 10.64
C TYR A 142 3.34 -9.25 9.52
N LEU A 143 2.43 -8.33 9.86
CA LEU A 143 1.79 -7.45 8.88
C LEU A 143 2.80 -6.52 8.20
N LEU A 144 3.73 -5.92 8.96
CA LEU A 144 4.79 -5.08 8.39
C LEU A 144 5.70 -5.87 7.43
N LEU A 145 6.07 -7.10 7.79
CA LEU A 145 6.86 -7.97 6.92
C LEU A 145 6.08 -8.40 5.68
N ALA A 146 4.78 -8.69 5.83
CA ALA A 146 3.93 -9.03 4.70
C ALA A 146 3.83 -7.85 3.73
N GLU A 147 3.57 -6.63 4.21
CA GLU A 147 3.47 -5.42 3.40
C GLU A 147 4.79 -5.10 2.67
N ALA A 148 5.93 -5.18 3.37
CA ALA A 148 7.24 -5.00 2.74
C ALA A 148 7.48 -6.03 1.62
N ASN A 149 7.13 -7.29 1.85
CA ASN A 149 7.31 -8.33 0.84
C ASN A 149 6.31 -8.21 -0.32
N LEU A 150 5.09 -7.72 -0.08
CA LEU A 150 4.14 -7.39 -1.13
C LEU A 150 4.64 -6.26 -2.01
N GLY A 151 5.19 -5.19 -1.43
CA GLY A 151 5.81 -4.09 -2.18
C GLY A 151 6.98 -4.52 -3.07
N LEU A 152 7.70 -5.57 -2.67
CA LEU A 152 8.80 -6.18 -3.46
C LEU A 152 8.33 -7.26 -4.45
N GLY A 153 7.03 -7.56 -4.53
CA GLY A 153 6.51 -8.65 -5.36
C GLY A 153 6.85 -10.07 -4.86
N ARG A 154 7.31 -10.21 -3.61
CA ARG A 154 7.67 -11.49 -2.98
C ARG A 154 6.44 -12.18 -2.39
N HIS A 155 5.47 -12.51 -3.25
CA HIS A 155 4.13 -13.00 -2.84
C HIS A 155 4.18 -14.23 -1.92
N LYS A 156 5.08 -15.19 -2.18
CA LYS A 156 5.20 -16.41 -1.36
C LYS A 156 5.58 -16.09 0.10
N GLN A 157 6.56 -15.22 0.29
CA GLN A 157 7.00 -14.80 1.63
C GLN A 157 5.92 -13.97 2.33
N ALA A 158 5.22 -13.10 1.59
CA ALA A 158 4.10 -12.36 2.14
C ALA A 158 2.97 -13.29 2.62
N GLU A 159 2.64 -14.32 1.85
CA GLU A 159 1.60 -15.31 2.19
C GLU A 159 1.98 -16.11 3.45
N GLU A 160 3.25 -16.49 3.60
CA GLU A 160 3.76 -17.14 4.81
C GLU A 160 3.57 -16.25 6.05
N TYR A 161 3.95 -14.97 5.98
CA TYR A 161 3.78 -14.04 7.11
C TYR A 161 2.32 -13.76 7.44
N LEU A 162 1.46 -13.59 6.43
CA LEU A 162 0.02 -13.41 6.65
C LEU A 162 -0.62 -14.66 7.26
N SER A 163 -0.17 -15.85 6.87
CA SER A 163 -0.62 -17.11 7.47
C SER A 163 -0.22 -17.21 8.95
N LEU A 164 1.00 -16.79 9.30
CA LEU A 164 1.46 -16.72 10.69
C LEU A 164 0.65 -15.70 11.50
N ALA A 165 0.33 -14.54 10.92
CA ALA A 165 -0.52 -13.53 11.53
C ALA A 165 -1.94 -14.08 11.77
N ASN A 166 -2.52 -14.75 10.77
CA ASN A 166 -3.85 -15.35 10.87
C ASN A 166 -3.89 -16.42 11.96
N TRP A 167 -2.86 -17.25 12.07
CA TRP A 167 -2.76 -18.24 13.13
C TRP A 167 -2.71 -17.62 14.53
N SER A 168 -1.99 -16.52 14.71
CA SER A 168 -1.99 -15.76 15.98
C SER A 168 -3.37 -15.18 16.31
N ILE A 169 -4.13 -14.73 15.30
CA ILE A 169 -5.51 -14.25 15.47
C ILE A 169 -6.47 -15.38 15.81
N LEU A 170 -6.39 -16.52 15.12
CA LEU A 170 -7.24 -17.69 15.38
C LEU A 170 -7.07 -18.24 16.80
N LYS A 171 -5.85 -18.15 17.35
CA LYS A 171 -5.57 -18.53 18.73
C LYS A 171 -6.19 -17.59 19.77
N ASN A 172 -6.48 -16.35 19.41
CA ASN A 172 -6.94 -15.32 20.31
C ASN A 172 -8.18 -14.61 19.70
N PRO A 173 -9.38 -15.21 19.81
CA PRO A 173 -10.58 -14.74 19.11
C PRO A 173 -11.02 -13.32 19.51
N ASP A 174 -10.67 -12.89 20.72
CA ASP A 174 -10.98 -11.57 21.30
C ASP A 174 -10.10 -10.43 20.75
N CYS A 175 -9.38 -10.64 19.64
CA CYS A 175 -8.54 -9.61 19.06
C CYS A 175 -9.35 -8.44 18.47
N SER A 176 -8.73 -7.25 18.47
CA SER A 176 -9.38 -6.01 18.02
C SER A 176 -9.85 -6.09 16.58
N ASN A 177 -10.98 -5.46 16.27
CA ASN A 177 -11.51 -5.40 14.91
C ASN A 177 -10.52 -4.71 13.95
N ARG A 178 -9.76 -3.72 14.44
CA ARG A 178 -8.67 -3.09 13.67
C ARG A 178 -7.61 -4.10 13.20
N THR A 179 -7.14 -4.98 14.09
CA THR A 179 -6.15 -6.00 13.72
C THR A 179 -6.72 -7.02 12.73
N LYS A 180 -7.99 -7.40 12.88
CA LYS A 180 -8.69 -8.28 11.92
C LYS A 180 -8.79 -7.62 10.55
N SER A 181 -9.26 -6.38 10.49
CA SER A 181 -9.33 -5.59 9.26
C SER A 181 -7.98 -5.51 8.55
N GLN A 182 -6.90 -5.11 9.25
CA GLN A 182 -5.57 -5.00 8.66
C GLN A 182 -5.07 -6.32 8.07
N LEU A 183 -5.31 -7.45 8.75
CA LEU A 183 -4.97 -8.77 8.23
C LEU A 183 -5.73 -9.08 6.93
N TYR A 184 -7.04 -8.93 6.95
CA TYR A 184 -7.90 -9.22 5.80
C TYR A 184 -7.62 -8.31 4.61
N ARG A 185 -7.33 -7.02 4.88
CA ARG A 185 -6.89 -6.06 3.87
C ARG A 185 -5.62 -6.55 3.18
N ASN A 186 -4.62 -7.01 3.94
CA ASN A 186 -3.36 -7.47 3.36
C ASN A 186 -3.49 -8.79 2.61
N PHE A 187 -4.37 -9.72 3.02
CA PHE A 187 -4.72 -10.87 2.19
C PHE A 187 -5.40 -10.45 0.88
N GLY A 188 -6.32 -9.49 0.93
CA GLY A 188 -6.96 -8.90 -0.25
C GLY A 188 -5.95 -8.29 -1.22
N LYS A 189 -5.01 -7.48 -0.72
CA LYS A 189 -3.89 -6.92 -1.51
C LYS A 189 -3.02 -8.03 -2.12
N LEU A 190 -2.71 -9.07 -1.35
CA LEU A 190 -1.90 -10.19 -1.82
C LEU A 190 -2.58 -10.88 -3.00
N TYR A 191 -3.85 -11.25 -2.87
CA TYR A 191 -4.58 -11.90 -3.96
C TYR A 191 -4.76 -10.98 -5.16
N ALA A 192 -5.08 -9.69 -4.97
CA ALA A 192 -5.15 -8.71 -6.04
C ALA A 192 -3.82 -8.59 -6.82
N SER A 193 -2.68 -8.56 -6.12
CA SER A 193 -1.36 -8.49 -6.74
C SER A 193 -0.99 -9.76 -7.53
N GLN A 194 -1.38 -10.94 -7.04
CA GLN A 194 -1.17 -12.20 -7.77
C GLN A 194 -1.98 -12.22 -9.08
N LEU A 195 -3.20 -11.69 -9.06
CA LEU A 195 -4.07 -11.60 -10.24
C LEU A 195 -3.47 -10.67 -11.31
N GLN A 196 -2.95 -9.51 -10.89
CA GLN A 196 -2.27 -8.56 -11.78
C GLN A 196 -1.02 -9.14 -12.44
N LEU A 197 -0.14 -9.78 -11.64
CA LEU A 197 1.10 -10.38 -12.14
C LEU A 197 0.81 -11.44 -13.21
N GLN A 198 -0.26 -12.22 -13.03
CA GLN A 198 -0.64 -13.22 -14.02
C GLN A 198 -1.17 -12.61 -15.31
N LEU A 199 -2.03 -11.58 -15.24
CA LEU A 199 -2.51 -10.87 -16.44
C LEU A 199 -1.31 -10.31 -17.23
N GLN A 200 -0.34 -9.75 -16.53
CA GLN A 200 0.89 -9.23 -17.12
C GLN A 200 1.74 -10.33 -17.78
N LEU A 201 1.89 -11.49 -17.13
CA LEU A 201 2.60 -12.65 -17.70
C LEU A 201 1.88 -13.21 -18.94
N GLN A 202 0.55 -13.26 -18.95
CA GLN A 202 -0.24 -13.68 -20.11
C GLN A 202 -0.05 -12.72 -21.29
N LEU A 203 -0.09 -11.40 -21.05
CA LEU A 203 0.17 -10.37 -22.06
C LEU A 203 1.60 -10.44 -22.60
N GLN A 204 2.60 -10.61 -21.73
CA GLN A 204 4.00 -10.77 -22.15
C GLN A 204 4.21 -12.02 -23.01
N LEU A 205 3.53 -13.13 -22.69
CA LEU A 205 3.61 -14.36 -23.46
C LEU A 205 2.99 -14.18 -24.85
N LEU A 206 1.88 -13.44 -24.94
CA LEU A 206 1.19 -13.09 -26.20
C LEU A 206 2.04 -12.18 -27.09
N LEU A 207 2.70 -11.17 -26.51
CA LEU A 207 3.60 -10.25 -27.24
C LEU A 207 4.89 -10.92 -27.72
N ARG A 208 5.27 -12.07 -27.15
CA ARG A 208 6.48 -12.83 -27.53
C ARG A 208 6.20 -13.81 -28.68
N ILE A 209 4.95 -13.95 -29.11
CA ILE A 209 4.58 -14.78 -30.25
C ILE A 209 5.08 -14.07 -31.53
N PRO A 210 5.96 -14.68 -32.33
CA PRO A 210 6.46 -14.05 -33.55
C PRO A 210 5.30 -13.75 -34.50
N PHE A 211 5.28 -12.54 -35.06
CA PHE A 211 4.24 -12.03 -35.97
C PHE A 211 3.91 -12.99 -37.13
N VAL A 212 4.88 -13.81 -37.54
CA VAL A 212 4.74 -14.85 -38.57
C VAL A 212 3.72 -15.94 -38.20
N LEU A 213 3.52 -16.22 -36.91
CA LEU A 213 2.48 -17.16 -36.45
C LEU A 213 1.08 -16.52 -36.46
N LEU A 214 1.00 -15.19 -36.37
CA LEU A 214 -0.26 -14.43 -36.42
C LEU A 214 -0.77 -14.24 -37.87
N THR A 215 0.09 -14.36 -38.88
CA THR A 215 -0.27 -14.23 -40.30
C THR A 215 -0.73 -15.54 -40.94
N LEU A 216 -0.51 -16.68 -40.29
CA LEU A 216 -0.94 -17.99 -40.77
C LEU A 216 -2.37 -18.29 -40.27
N PRO A 217 -3.40 -18.30 -41.13
CA PRO A 217 -4.80 -18.34 -40.70
C PRO A 217 -5.16 -19.60 -39.88
N HIS A 218 -4.51 -20.74 -40.13
CA HIS A 218 -4.71 -21.97 -39.35
C HIS A 218 -4.09 -21.91 -37.96
N LEU A 219 -2.96 -21.24 -37.79
CA LEU A 219 -2.31 -21.05 -36.50
C LEU A 219 -2.93 -19.88 -35.74
N PHE A 220 -3.40 -18.83 -36.44
CA PHE A 220 -4.14 -17.71 -35.88
C PHE A 220 -5.50 -18.14 -35.33
N THR A 221 -6.28 -18.95 -36.06
CA THR A 221 -7.55 -19.48 -35.55
C THR A 221 -7.34 -20.45 -34.39
N SER A 222 -6.31 -21.30 -34.44
CA SER A 222 -5.94 -22.16 -33.31
C SER A 222 -5.45 -21.37 -32.09
N LEU A 223 -4.68 -20.29 -32.31
CA LEU A 223 -4.19 -19.39 -31.28
C LEU A 223 -5.33 -18.54 -30.70
N LEU A 224 -6.25 -18.07 -31.53
CA LEU A 224 -7.42 -17.30 -31.14
C LEU A 224 -8.44 -18.19 -30.40
N LEU A 225 -8.58 -19.46 -30.77
CA LEU A 225 -9.29 -20.48 -29.97
C LEU A 225 -8.58 -20.78 -28.65
N LEU A 226 -7.25 -20.88 -28.64
CA LEU A 226 -6.47 -21.05 -27.40
C LEU A 226 -6.55 -19.82 -26.48
N LEU A 227 -6.67 -18.61 -27.02
CA LEU A 227 -6.79 -17.35 -26.29
C LEU A 227 -8.23 -17.00 -25.89
N SER A 228 -9.24 -17.43 -26.66
CA SER A 228 -10.67 -17.23 -26.38
C SER A 228 -11.31 -18.37 -25.59
N SER A 229 -10.76 -19.58 -25.69
CA SER A 229 -10.91 -20.58 -24.65
C SER A 229 -10.09 -20.12 -23.45
N SER A 230 -10.66 -20.21 -22.26
CA SER A 230 -9.91 -20.10 -21.02
C SER A 230 -8.73 -21.08 -21.01
N ASN A 231 -7.51 -20.58 -21.21
CA ASN A 231 -6.18 -21.20 -21.02
C ASN A 231 -5.63 -22.16 -22.10
N PRO A 232 -4.62 -21.74 -22.90
CA PRO A 232 -3.77 -22.63 -23.70
C PRO A 232 -2.84 -23.55 -22.88
N LEU A 233 -2.73 -23.32 -21.57
CA LEU A 233 -1.77 -23.97 -20.66
C LEU A 233 -2.45 -24.93 -19.67
N ALA A 234 -3.65 -25.43 -19.99
CA ALA A 234 -4.40 -26.37 -19.15
C ALA A 234 -3.71 -27.75 -18.94
N GLY A 235 -2.58 -28.02 -19.62
CA GLY A 235 -1.89 -29.31 -19.56
C GLY A 235 -0.69 -29.40 -18.61
N LEU A 236 -0.22 -28.31 -17.99
CA LEU A 236 1.00 -28.33 -17.18
C LEU A 236 0.75 -27.84 -15.74
N SER A 237 0.34 -28.80 -14.90
CA SER A 237 0.51 -28.88 -13.44
C SER A 237 0.01 -27.70 -12.57
N HIS A 238 -1.07 -27.97 -11.82
CA HIS A 238 -1.82 -27.13 -10.86
C HIS A 238 -2.92 -26.24 -11.46
N HIS A 239 -4.11 -26.82 -11.58
CA HIS A 239 -5.37 -26.09 -11.61
C HIS A 239 -5.45 -25.13 -10.40
N VAL A 240 -5.25 -23.85 -10.65
CA VAL A 240 -5.66 -22.79 -9.75
C VAL A 240 -6.89 -22.17 -10.40
N ASP A 241 -8.07 -22.42 -9.83
CA ASP A 241 -9.30 -21.75 -10.26
C ASP A 241 -9.17 -20.26 -10.00
N TRP A 242 -8.88 -19.49 -11.06
CA TRP A 242 -8.66 -18.05 -10.96
C TRP A 242 -9.92 -17.29 -10.55
N GLN A 243 -11.09 -17.78 -10.98
CA GLN A 243 -12.38 -17.32 -10.44
C GLN A 243 -12.44 -17.51 -8.93
N GLY A 244 -11.97 -18.66 -8.42
CA GLY A 244 -11.87 -18.91 -6.99
C GLY A 244 -10.95 -17.93 -6.26
N LYS A 245 -9.81 -17.54 -6.86
CA LYS A 245 -8.91 -16.52 -6.27
C LYS A 245 -9.48 -15.10 -6.28
N HIS A 246 -10.21 -14.75 -7.34
CA HIS A 246 -10.95 -13.50 -7.43
C HIS A 246 -12.02 -13.40 -6.34
N ASP A 247 -12.79 -14.46 -6.14
CA ASP A 247 -13.81 -14.53 -5.10
C ASP A 247 -13.20 -14.51 -3.70
N GLU A 248 -12.06 -15.20 -3.52
CA GLU A 248 -11.34 -15.17 -2.26
C GLU A 248 -10.82 -13.76 -1.96
N ALA A 249 -10.24 -13.05 -2.94
CA ALA A 249 -9.82 -11.66 -2.78
C ALA A 249 -10.99 -10.76 -2.35
N LEU A 250 -12.15 -10.89 -2.99
CA LEU A 250 -13.35 -10.13 -2.64
C LEU A 250 -13.86 -10.47 -1.23
N ARG A 251 -13.86 -11.76 -0.84
CA ARG A 251 -14.27 -12.18 0.51
C ARG A 251 -13.36 -11.58 1.58
N GLN A 252 -12.04 -11.64 1.38
CA GLN A 252 -11.09 -11.08 2.33
C GLN A 252 -11.26 -9.55 2.43
N LEU A 253 -11.41 -8.84 1.30
CA LEU A 253 -11.65 -7.39 1.33
C LEU A 253 -13.02 -7.00 1.90
N ALA A 254 -14.06 -7.81 1.70
CA ALA A 254 -15.36 -7.61 2.33
C ALA A 254 -15.27 -7.76 3.86
N ASN A 255 -14.50 -8.73 4.35
CA ASN A 255 -14.21 -8.88 5.78
C ASN A 255 -13.46 -7.65 6.32
N ASP A 256 -12.49 -7.12 5.57
CA ASP A 256 -11.80 -5.88 5.94
C ASP A 256 -12.77 -4.69 6.11
N VAL A 257 -13.62 -4.44 5.12
CA VAL A 257 -14.64 -3.38 5.18
C VAL A 257 -15.59 -3.61 6.36
N TYR A 258 -16.03 -4.85 6.59
CA TYR A 258 -16.90 -5.21 7.70
C TYR A 258 -16.26 -4.88 9.07
N PHE A 259 -15.04 -5.36 9.32
CA PHE A 259 -14.36 -5.12 10.60
C PHE A 259 -13.94 -3.66 10.79
N SER A 260 -13.57 -2.95 9.71
CA SER A 260 -13.31 -1.51 9.76
C SER A 260 -14.59 -0.75 10.12
N SER A 261 -15.71 -1.12 9.50
CA SER A 261 -17.01 -0.49 9.76
C SER A 261 -17.49 -0.73 11.20
N LEU A 262 -17.22 -1.90 11.78
CA LEU A 262 -17.50 -2.17 13.19
C LEU A 262 -16.63 -1.35 14.16
N GLN A 263 -15.43 -0.94 13.72
CA GLN A 263 -14.48 -0.22 14.57
C GLN A 263 -14.70 1.30 14.55
N VAL A 264 -14.83 1.88 13.35
CA VAL A 264 -14.85 3.34 13.12
C VAL A 264 -16.06 3.82 12.31
N GLY A 265 -16.85 2.91 11.75
CA GLY A 265 -18.00 3.23 10.90
C GLY A 265 -17.72 3.10 9.40
N PRO A 266 -18.78 3.00 8.58
CA PRO A 266 -18.68 2.77 7.14
C PRO A 266 -18.23 4.00 6.35
N GLU A 267 -18.40 5.22 6.87
CA GLU A 267 -18.05 6.49 6.21
C GLU A 267 -16.70 7.07 6.70
N HIS A 268 -15.83 6.23 7.28
CA HIS A 268 -14.53 6.67 7.80
C HIS A 268 -13.39 6.44 6.79
N MET A 269 -12.35 7.29 6.83
CA MET A 269 -11.16 7.19 5.97
C MET A 269 -10.46 5.82 6.03
N GLU A 270 -10.44 5.18 7.21
CA GLU A 270 -9.83 3.86 7.37
C GLU A 270 -10.60 2.78 6.59
N THR A 271 -11.93 2.89 6.53
CA THR A 271 -12.81 2.01 5.76
C THR A 271 -12.69 2.28 4.25
N ALA A 272 -12.43 3.53 3.85
CA ALA A 272 -12.23 3.92 2.45
C ALA A 272 -11.11 3.12 1.75
N GLY A 273 -10.02 2.80 2.47
CA GLY A 273 -8.97 1.94 1.92
C GLY A 273 -9.47 0.57 1.46
N GLY A 274 -10.47 0.00 2.14
CA GLY A 274 -11.05 -1.31 1.81
C GLY A 274 -11.91 -1.23 0.55
N TYR A 275 -12.73 -0.18 0.41
CA TYR A 275 -13.50 0.08 -0.82
C TYR A 275 -12.58 0.27 -2.03
N TYR A 276 -11.44 0.96 -1.87
CA TYR A 276 -10.48 1.12 -2.94
C TYR A 276 -9.89 -0.22 -3.43
N PHE A 277 -9.52 -1.11 -2.51
CA PHE A 277 -9.03 -2.43 -2.92
C PHE A 277 -10.13 -3.29 -3.55
N LEU A 278 -11.38 -3.17 -3.09
CA LEU A 278 -12.53 -3.82 -3.76
C LEU A 278 -12.68 -3.30 -5.19
N ALA A 279 -12.59 -1.98 -5.40
CA ALA A 279 -12.62 -1.36 -6.72
C ALA A 279 -11.53 -1.94 -7.64
N THR A 280 -10.31 -2.08 -7.10
CA THR A 280 -9.18 -2.65 -7.83
C THR A 280 -9.48 -4.09 -8.27
N VAL A 281 -10.04 -4.93 -7.40
CA VAL A 281 -10.40 -6.32 -7.74
C VAL A 281 -11.54 -6.36 -8.76
N PHE A 282 -12.57 -5.52 -8.65
CA PHE A 282 -13.64 -5.44 -9.64
C PHE A 282 -13.15 -4.99 -11.01
N TYR A 283 -12.23 -4.03 -11.04
CA TYR A 283 -11.58 -3.60 -12.26
C TYR A 283 -10.80 -4.75 -12.92
N LEU A 284 -10.07 -5.55 -12.15
CA LEU A 284 -9.37 -6.75 -12.66
C LEU A 284 -10.34 -7.82 -13.19
N GLN A 285 -11.55 -7.91 -12.63
CA GLN A 285 -12.62 -8.77 -13.12
C GLN A 285 -13.35 -8.19 -14.35
N LYS A 286 -12.95 -7.01 -14.85
CA LYS A 286 -13.61 -6.24 -15.92
C LYS A 286 -15.05 -5.82 -15.57
N ARG A 287 -15.40 -5.77 -14.28
CA ARG A 287 -16.67 -5.26 -13.79
C ARG A 287 -16.54 -3.77 -13.49
N ILE A 288 -16.48 -2.96 -14.55
CA ILE A 288 -16.16 -1.53 -14.47
C ILE A 288 -17.19 -0.76 -13.63
N ASP A 289 -18.48 -1.02 -13.81
CA ASP A 289 -19.53 -0.32 -13.04
C ASP A 289 -19.39 -0.53 -11.53
N CYS A 290 -19.07 -1.76 -11.11
CA CYS A 290 -18.84 -2.07 -9.70
C CYS A 290 -17.55 -1.42 -9.18
N ALA A 291 -16.51 -1.32 -10.02
CA ALA A 291 -15.27 -0.64 -9.65
C ALA A 291 -15.51 0.86 -9.46
N LEU A 292 -16.21 1.51 -10.40
CA LEU A 292 -16.54 2.93 -10.33
C LEU A 292 -17.42 3.26 -9.11
N ALA A 293 -18.44 2.46 -8.82
CA ALA A 293 -19.28 2.65 -7.62
C ALA A 293 -18.47 2.61 -6.31
N MET A 294 -17.46 1.73 -6.23
CA MET A 294 -16.57 1.67 -5.07
C MET A 294 -15.63 2.87 -5.03
N CYS A 295 -15.12 3.34 -6.18
CA CYS A 295 -14.34 4.57 -6.28
C CYS A 295 -15.16 5.81 -5.87
N ASP A 296 -16.43 5.88 -6.27
CA ASP A 296 -17.36 6.95 -5.90
C ASP A 296 -17.49 7.01 -4.37
N LYS A 297 -17.65 5.86 -3.73
CA LYS A 297 -17.72 5.82 -2.25
C LYS A 297 -16.43 6.28 -1.58
N VAL A 298 -15.26 5.94 -2.14
CA VAL A 298 -13.97 6.41 -1.60
C VAL A 298 -13.85 7.93 -1.72
N VAL A 299 -14.16 8.49 -2.88
CA VAL A 299 -14.08 9.94 -3.11
C VAL A 299 -15.06 10.69 -2.22
N GLU A 300 -16.30 10.20 -2.07
CA GLU A 300 -17.30 10.78 -1.18
C GLU A 300 -16.82 10.85 0.28
N ILE A 301 -16.24 9.75 0.79
CA ILE A 301 -15.73 9.69 2.17
C ILE A 301 -14.60 10.71 2.39
N TRP A 302 -13.66 10.79 1.44
CA TRP A 302 -12.55 11.74 1.55
C TRP A 302 -13.01 13.20 1.40
N LEU A 303 -13.95 13.47 0.49
CA LEU A 303 -14.49 14.80 0.27
C LEU A 303 -15.21 15.32 1.52
N LYS A 304 -16.12 14.53 2.09
CA LYS A 304 -16.80 14.85 3.37
C LYS A 304 -15.78 15.13 4.48
N HIS A 305 -14.79 14.25 4.63
CA HIS A 305 -13.78 14.38 5.68
C HIS A 305 -12.97 15.68 5.57
N VAL A 306 -12.61 16.09 4.35
CA VAL A 306 -11.83 17.33 4.13
C VAL A 306 -12.70 18.58 4.23
N GLN A 307 -13.98 18.52 3.84
CA GLN A 307 -14.91 19.65 3.89
C GLN A 307 -15.46 19.94 5.30
N GLU A 308 -15.77 18.91 6.09
CA GLU A 308 -16.36 19.06 7.43
C GLU A 308 -15.38 19.65 8.46
N GLY A 309 -14.10 19.81 8.11
CA GLY A 309 -13.13 20.52 8.94
C GLY A 309 -12.95 19.90 10.32
N ALA A 310 -12.28 18.73 10.39
CA ALA A 310 -11.64 18.16 11.58
C ALA A 310 -12.23 18.59 12.96
N GLU A 311 -13.39 18.05 13.33
CA GLU A 311 -13.76 17.99 14.75
C GLU A 311 -13.02 16.82 15.43
N PRO A 312 -12.24 17.00 16.51
CA PRO A 312 -11.19 18.02 16.80
C PRO A 312 -9.93 17.80 15.92
N PRO A 313 -8.83 18.59 16.10
CA PRO A 313 -7.64 18.48 15.25
C PRO A 313 -6.80 17.25 15.61
N GLU A 314 -7.25 16.06 15.25
CA GLU A 314 -6.28 15.05 14.83
C GLU A 314 -5.79 15.50 13.45
N GLN A 315 -4.69 16.25 13.44
CA GLN A 315 -3.92 16.47 12.23
C GLN A 315 -3.82 15.13 11.50
N LEU A 316 -4.31 15.06 10.26
CA LEU A 316 -4.14 13.87 9.42
C LEU A 316 -2.69 13.43 9.56
N VAL A 317 -2.49 12.22 10.09
CA VAL A 317 -1.14 11.70 10.27
C VAL A 317 -0.51 11.66 8.88
N GLU A 318 0.76 12.05 8.76
CA GLU A 318 1.47 12.09 7.47
C GLU A 318 1.25 10.80 6.64
N SER A 319 1.20 9.65 7.31
CA SER A 319 0.85 8.36 6.69
C SER A 319 -0.55 8.33 6.07
N GLN A 320 -1.58 8.81 6.77
CA GLN A 320 -2.96 8.82 6.28
C GLN A 320 -3.11 9.79 5.10
N LEU A 321 -2.45 10.95 5.17
CA LEU A 321 -2.42 11.92 4.09
C LEU A 321 -1.76 11.34 2.83
N MET A 322 -0.61 10.70 2.97
CA MET A 322 0.10 10.05 1.86
C MET A 322 -0.71 8.89 1.27
N ASP A 323 -1.31 8.06 2.11
CA ASP A 323 -2.18 6.96 1.67
C ASP A 323 -3.40 7.49 0.90
N GLY A 324 -4.04 8.56 1.40
CA GLY A 324 -5.17 9.23 0.76
C GLY A 324 -4.80 9.81 -0.61
N LEU A 325 -3.71 10.59 -0.68
CA LEU A 325 -3.19 11.16 -1.93
C LEU A 325 -2.86 10.07 -2.96
N GLN A 326 -2.16 9.01 -2.57
CA GLN A 326 -1.83 7.91 -3.48
C GLN A 326 -3.10 7.18 -3.97
N THR A 327 -4.06 6.96 -3.09
CA THR A 327 -5.31 6.24 -3.40
C THR A 327 -6.16 7.05 -4.37
N LEU A 328 -6.42 8.32 -4.07
CA LEU A 328 -7.27 9.17 -4.89
C LEU A 328 -6.61 9.49 -6.24
N THR A 329 -5.30 9.68 -6.30
CA THR A 329 -4.58 9.86 -7.58
C THR A 329 -4.74 8.65 -8.50
N LYS A 330 -4.70 7.42 -7.94
CA LYS A 330 -4.97 6.20 -8.72
C LYS A 330 -6.42 6.11 -9.16
N ILE A 331 -7.37 6.59 -8.35
CA ILE A 331 -8.79 6.67 -8.74
C ILE A 331 -8.98 7.65 -9.89
N VAL A 332 -8.33 8.83 -9.86
CA VAL A 332 -8.36 9.78 -10.97
C VAL A 332 -7.87 9.12 -12.26
N ALA A 333 -6.70 8.49 -12.24
CA ALA A 333 -6.14 7.81 -13.41
C ALA A 333 -7.08 6.72 -13.95
N LEU A 334 -7.72 5.95 -13.06
CA LEU A 334 -8.70 4.93 -13.44
C LEU A 334 -9.95 5.53 -14.09
N ARG A 335 -10.45 6.67 -13.58
CA ARG A 335 -11.62 7.37 -14.13
C ARG A 335 -11.30 8.00 -15.48
N GLU A 336 -10.13 8.61 -15.63
CA GLU A 336 -9.64 9.16 -16.90
C GLU A 336 -9.56 8.06 -17.99
N GLU A 337 -9.07 6.87 -17.63
CA GLU A 337 -9.00 5.73 -18.56
C GLU A 337 -10.37 5.20 -18.98
N THR A 338 -11.33 5.15 -18.05
CA THR A 338 -12.63 4.46 -18.25
C THR A 338 -13.73 5.38 -18.78
N MET A 339 -13.82 6.62 -18.28
CA MET A 339 -14.87 7.58 -18.61
C MET A 339 -14.36 8.80 -19.39
N GLY A 340 -13.04 9.04 -19.39
CA GLY A 340 -12.43 10.20 -20.00
C GLY A 340 -12.08 11.32 -19.01
N PRO A 341 -11.17 12.23 -19.41
CA PRO A 341 -10.67 13.30 -18.54
C PRO A 341 -11.72 14.38 -18.23
N ASP A 342 -12.66 14.60 -19.15
CA ASP A 342 -13.64 15.69 -19.07
C ASP A 342 -14.91 15.30 -18.31
N HIS A 343 -14.97 14.09 -17.73
CA HIS A 343 -16.16 13.60 -17.03
C HIS A 343 -16.33 14.27 -15.65
N ILE A 344 -17.57 14.60 -15.27
CA ILE A 344 -17.92 15.31 -14.03
C ILE A 344 -17.35 14.58 -12.78
N THR A 345 -17.45 13.26 -12.72
CA THR A 345 -16.91 12.48 -11.58
C THR A 345 -15.38 12.45 -11.56
N THR A 346 -14.70 12.64 -12.70
CA THR A 346 -13.25 12.85 -12.74
C THR A 346 -12.89 14.20 -12.12
N GLY A 347 -13.67 15.25 -12.44
CA GLY A 347 -13.58 16.57 -11.81
C GLY A 347 -13.73 16.52 -10.27
N GLU A 348 -14.66 15.73 -9.76
CA GLU A 348 -14.86 15.54 -8.31
C GLU A 348 -13.68 14.89 -7.62
N ALA A 349 -13.08 13.87 -8.24
CA ALA A 349 -11.87 13.24 -7.71
C ALA A 349 -10.68 14.21 -7.76
N LEU A 350 -10.49 14.96 -8.85
CA LEU A 350 -9.44 15.97 -8.98
C LEU A 350 -9.58 17.05 -7.91
N PHE A 351 -10.79 17.53 -7.68
CA PHE A 351 -11.08 18.50 -6.61
C PHE A 351 -10.74 17.92 -5.23
N THR A 352 -11.15 16.69 -4.94
CA THR A 352 -10.83 16.04 -3.66
C THR A 352 -9.32 15.88 -3.44
N VAL A 353 -8.57 15.47 -4.46
CA VAL A 353 -7.08 15.40 -4.42
C VAL A 353 -6.49 16.79 -4.18
N SER A 354 -7.03 17.82 -4.83
CA SER A 354 -6.53 19.19 -4.69
C SER A 354 -6.69 19.74 -3.27
N LEU A 355 -7.81 19.43 -2.60
CA LEU A 355 -8.04 19.82 -1.21
C LEU A 355 -7.04 19.13 -0.25
N LEU A 356 -6.68 17.87 -0.52
CA LEU A 356 -5.62 17.19 0.24
C LEU A 356 -4.24 17.81 0.01
N TYR A 357 -3.90 18.24 -1.21
CA TYR A 357 -2.66 18.99 -1.45
C TYR A 357 -2.65 20.35 -0.75
N ALA A 358 -3.80 21.02 -0.67
CA ALA A 358 -3.95 22.25 0.10
C ALA A 358 -3.72 21.99 1.60
N TYR A 359 -4.26 20.89 2.13
CA TYR A 359 -3.99 20.45 3.51
C TYR A 359 -2.50 20.15 3.73
N ALA A 360 -1.83 19.55 2.73
CA ALA A 360 -0.40 19.30 2.71
C ALA A 360 0.48 20.56 2.54
N GLN A 361 -0.12 21.76 2.45
CA GLN A 361 0.54 23.04 2.21
C GLN A 361 1.25 23.14 0.85
N ASP A 362 0.94 22.27 -0.10
CA ASP A 362 1.42 22.33 -1.49
C ASP A 362 0.38 23.05 -2.37
N ASN A 363 0.21 24.34 -2.12
CA ASN A 363 -0.80 25.18 -2.79
C ASN A 363 -0.60 25.24 -4.30
N GLN A 364 0.64 25.09 -4.78
CA GLN A 364 0.94 25.13 -6.21
C GLN A 364 0.29 23.95 -6.95
N ARG A 365 0.46 22.73 -6.44
CA ARG A 365 -0.20 21.55 -7.02
C ARG A 365 -1.70 21.56 -6.80
N ALA A 366 -2.15 22.04 -5.63
CA ALA A 366 -3.57 22.17 -5.34
C ALA A 366 -4.27 23.06 -6.38
N LEU A 367 -3.76 24.26 -6.63
CA LEU A 367 -4.34 25.19 -7.60
C LEU A 367 -4.40 24.61 -9.01
N GLN A 368 -3.34 23.95 -9.48
CA GLN A 368 -3.32 23.30 -10.80
C GLN A 368 -4.43 22.25 -10.97
N LEU A 369 -4.70 21.46 -9.93
CA LEU A 369 -5.75 20.44 -9.97
C LEU A 369 -7.15 21.06 -9.79
N MET A 370 -7.28 22.11 -8.98
CA MET A 370 -8.53 22.86 -8.83
C MET A 370 -8.93 23.56 -10.13
N GLU A 371 -7.99 24.17 -10.85
CA GLU A 371 -8.25 24.82 -12.15
C GLU A 371 -8.77 23.81 -13.18
N LYS A 372 -8.21 22.59 -13.22
CA LYS A 372 -8.72 21.50 -14.05
C LYS A 372 -10.11 21.02 -13.63
N ALA A 373 -10.36 20.87 -12.33
CA ALA A 373 -11.69 20.52 -11.84
C ALA A 373 -12.72 21.63 -12.17
N TYR A 374 -12.30 22.89 -12.05
CA TYR A 374 -13.12 24.06 -12.38
C TYR A 374 -13.47 24.09 -13.88
N SER A 375 -12.51 23.85 -14.77
CA SER A 375 -12.80 23.83 -16.21
C SER A 375 -13.80 22.72 -16.57
N ILE A 376 -13.67 21.52 -15.99
CA ILE A 376 -14.63 20.42 -16.19
C ILE A 376 -16.04 20.84 -15.76
N TYR A 377 -16.20 21.36 -14.54
CA TYR A 377 -17.51 21.76 -14.05
C TYR A 377 -18.10 22.96 -14.79
N PHE A 378 -17.27 23.93 -15.18
CA PHE A 378 -17.69 25.07 -15.96
C PHE A 378 -18.29 24.66 -17.31
N TRP A 379 -17.62 23.75 -18.03
CA TRP A 379 -18.06 23.32 -19.37
C TRP A 379 -19.25 22.35 -19.32
N GLU A 380 -19.29 21.43 -18.35
CA GLU A 380 -20.34 20.41 -18.25
C GLU A 380 -21.60 20.88 -17.50
N LEU A 381 -21.44 21.66 -16.42
CA LEU A 381 -22.53 22.06 -15.52
C LEU A 381 -22.88 23.56 -15.61
N GLY A 382 -21.98 24.40 -16.13
CA GLY A 382 -22.16 25.85 -16.19
C GLY A 382 -21.67 26.61 -14.96
N GLU A 383 -21.65 27.95 -15.07
CA GLU A 383 -21.17 28.88 -14.04
C GLU A 383 -22.03 28.88 -12.77
N ASP A 384 -23.34 28.73 -12.92
CA ASP A 384 -24.31 28.84 -11.82
C ASP A 384 -24.45 27.55 -10.99
N SER A 385 -23.76 26.48 -11.37
CA SER A 385 -23.80 25.22 -10.64
C SER A 385 -23.10 25.34 -9.29
N LEU A 386 -23.74 24.80 -8.23
CA LEU A 386 -23.19 24.78 -6.87
C LEU A 386 -21.76 24.25 -6.83
N ARG A 387 -21.46 23.17 -7.56
CA ARG A 387 -20.13 22.57 -7.62
C ARG A 387 -19.10 23.50 -8.26
N THR A 388 -19.46 24.23 -9.31
CA THR A 388 -18.57 25.20 -9.98
C THR A 388 -18.23 26.36 -9.04
N ILE A 389 -19.23 26.85 -8.30
CA ILE A 389 -19.07 27.93 -7.32
C ILE A 389 -18.17 27.47 -6.16
N GLU A 390 -18.38 26.27 -5.61
CA GLU A 390 -17.56 25.71 -4.52
C GLU A 390 -16.08 25.60 -4.90
N VAL A 391 -15.78 25.11 -6.12
CA VAL A 391 -14.39 25.04 -6.60
C VAL A 391 -13.81 26.44 -6.80
N ALA A 392 -14.58 27.39 -7.35
CA ALA A 392 -14.14 28.76 -7.54
C ALA A 392 -13.83 29.47 -6.21
N GLU A 393 -14.65 29.27 -5.19
CA GLU A 393 -14.40 29.79 -3.84
C GLU A 393 -13.15 29.16 -3.22
N SER A 394 -12.97 27.86 -3.40
CA SER A 394 -11.77 27.15 -2.93
C SER A 394 -10.50 27.70 -3.59
N ILE A 395 -10.51 27.97 -4.90
CA ILE A 395 -9.39 28.61 -5.62
C ILE A 395 -9.10 30.01 -5.07
N ARG A 396 -10.14 30.83 -4.86
CA ARG A 396 -9.99 32.18 -4.31
C ARG A 396 -9.43 32.17 -2.90
N SER A 397 -9.82 31.20 -2.06
CA SER A 397 -9.32 31.08 -0.69
C SER A 397 -7.82 30.77 -0.64
N LEU A 398 -7.29 30.06 -1.64
CA LEU A 398 -5.86 29.78 -1.81
C LEU A 398 -5.10 30.90 -2.54
N GLY A 399 -5.75 32.02 -2.87
CA GLY A 399 -5.14 33.17 -3.54
C GLY A 399 -5.01 33.03 -5.07
N GLY A 400 -5.65 32.02 -5.67
CA GLY A 400 -5.75 31.86 -7.12
C GLY A 400 -6.91 32.64 -7.73
N THR A 401 -6.88 32.81 -9.06
CA THR A 401 -8.02 33.33 -9.82
C THR A 401 -8.67 32.18 -10.59
N PRO A 402 -9.96 31.88 -10.40
CA PRO A 402 -10.64 30.85 -11.17
C PRO A 402 -10.64 31.27 -12.65
N GLN A 403 -9.91 30.52 -13.46
CA GLN A 403 -9.85 30.70 -14.90
C GLN A 403 -10.23 29.36 -15.54
N SER A 404 -11.18 29.39 -16.47
CA SER A 404 -11.32 28.28 -17.42
C SER A 404 -10.11 28.34 -18.35
N GLU A 405 -9.39 27.24 -18.57
CA GLU A 405 -8.32 27.24 -19.58
C GLU A 405 -8.86 27.82 -20.90
N PRO A 406 -8.24 28.88 -21.47
CA PRO A 406 -8.81 29.63 -22.58
C PRO A 406 -8.69 28.92 -23.94
N THR A 407 -8.09 27.72 -23.96
CA THR A 407 -7.82 26.97 -25.19
C THR A 407 -8.66 25.71 -25.21
N GLU A 408 -9.77 25.84 -25.93
CA GLU A 408 -10.54 24.75 -26.52
C GLU A 408 -11.58 24.04 -25.63
N MET A 409 -12.86 24.31 -25.95
CA MET A 409 -14.01 23.51 -25.50
C MET A 409 -13.72 22.00 -25.66
N PRO A 410 -14.12 21.14 -24.71
CA PRO A 410 -13.91 19.70 -24.81
C PRO A 410 -14.33 19.11 -26.17
N ALA A 411 -13.58 18.14 -26.69
CA ALA A 411 -13.76 17.64 -28.06
C ALA A 411 -15.15 17.02 -28.29
N HIS A 412 -15.75 16.42 -27.26
CA HIS A 412 -17.11 15.88 -27.34
C HIS A 412 -18.14 17.01 -27.50
N LEU A 413 -18.01 18.11 -26.74
CA LEU A 413 -18.87 19.29 -26.86
C LEU A 413 -18.69 20.01 -28.20
N ARG A 414 -17.46 20.08 -28.74
CA ARG A 414 -17.21 20.57 -30.12
C ARG A 414 -17.94 19.74 -31.18
N SER A 415 -18.13 18.45 -30.96
CA SER A 415 -18.87 17.58 -31.88
C SER A 415 -20.38 17.78 -31.84
N PHE A 416 -20.93 18.30 -30.73
CA PHE A 416 -22.33 18.68 -30.61
C PHE A 416 -22.60 20.00 -31.32
N GLU A 417 -21.74 21.00 -31.11
CA GLU A 417 -21.83 22.31 -31.77
C GLU A 417 -21.69 22.18 -33.31
N ASN A 418 -20.72 21.36 -33.78
CA ASN A 418 -20.54 21.08 -35.22
C ASN A 418 -21.69 20.27 -35.86
N ARG A 419 -22.53 19.58 -35.07
CA ARG A 419 -23.70 18.85 -35.58
C ARG A 419 -24.94 19.73 -35.74
N GLY A 420 -24.83 21.05 -35.52
CA GLY A 420 -25.89 22.02 -35.81
C GLY A 420 -27.04 22.04 -34.81
N TRP A 421 -26.87 21.40 -33.66
CA TRP A 421 -27.77 21.57 -32.52
C TRP A 421 -27.23 22.79 -31.78
N GLY A 422 -27.66 23.98 -32.17
CA GLY A 422 -27.23 25.27 -31.59
C GLY A 422 -27.71 25.52 -30.16
N LEU A 423 -27.82 24.45 -29.36
CA LEU A 423 -28.12 24.48 -27.94
C LEU A 423 -26.85 24.03 -27.22
N HIS A 424 -26.29 24.94 -26.43
CA HIS A 424 -25.26 24.59 -25.47
C HIS A 424 -25.90 23.54 -24.51
N PRO A 425 -25.16 22.57 -23.93
CA PRO A 425 -25.74 21.63 -22.95
C PRO A 425 -26.52 22.33 -21.82
N GLN A 426 -26.17 23.58 -21.54
CA GLN A 426 -26.84 24.50 -20.60
C GLN A 426 -28.34 24.69 -20.90
N ASP A 427 -28.78 24.66 -22.16
CA ASP A 427 -30.18 24.84 -22.53
C ASP A 427 -31.03 23.57 -22.34
N SER A 428 -30.40 22.39 -22.24
CA SER A 428 -31.08 21.10 -22.13
C SER A 428 -31.34 20.63 -20.69
N VAL A 429 -30.56 21.12 -19.72
CA VAL A 429 -30.71 20.75 -18.31
C VAL A 429 -31.91 21.47 -17.66
N LEU A 430 -32.31 22.63 -18.18
CA LEU A 430 -33.46 23.39 -17.70
C LEU A 430 -34.82 22.73 -18.03
N GLU A 431 -34.89 21.72 -18.91
CA GLU A 431 -36.14 21.03 -19.24
C GLU A 431 -36.39 19.74 -18.41
N LEU A 432 -35.44 19.27 -17.61
CA LEU A 432 -35.59 18.03 -16.81
C LEU A 432 -35.88 18.27 -15.31
N THR A 433 -36.12 19.51 -14.90
CA THR A 433 -36.45 19.87 -13.50
C THR A 433 -37.80 20.59 -13.37
N ASN A 434 -38.83 20.13 -14.10
CA ASN A 434 -40.24 20.42 -13.80
C ASN A 434 -41.06 19.15 -13.59
#